data_AF-X1D3Y3-F1
#
_entry.id   AF-X1D3Y3-F1
#
_cell.length_a   1.000
_cell.length_b   1.000
_cell.length_c   1.000
_cell.angle_alpha   90.00
_cell.angle_beta   90.00
_cell.angle_gamma   90.00
#
_symmetry.space_group_name_H-M   'P 1'
#
loop_
_entity.id
_entity.type
_entity.pdbx_description
1 polymer ?
#
loop_
_entity_poly.entity_id
_entity_poly.type
_entity_poly.pdbx_seq_one_letter_code
_entity_poly.pdbx_strand_id
1 'polypeptide(L)'
;DVSLFLKIKSADMKDTYFIIWTTTPWTLVANEAIMANPYAEYARVKIEDLDEYWILSKASIVHLISGELGYKYAIVEDYLGEDLKGWKYIHPLLDEVPYQKELGKQSETVHTIILSEEYVSASEGVGLVHSAPGHGPEDFEVGVANNIPVFTPVNIRGIYTKEAGIYEGKFVFDANEEILETLRKKGTLIFTSEVEHEYAHCWRCDSKLIYQATNQWFFKTESLVPELLEKNSEIYWVPDWAGNRWFKSWLSSLKDWCISRQRFWGVPLSVWI
;
A
#
# COMPACT_ATOMS: atom_id res chain seq x y z
N ASP A 1 14.16 -1.53 7.17
CA ASP A 1 12.86 -1.04 7.70
C ASP A 1 12.23 -2.11 8.57
N VAL A 2 11.17 -1.77 9.31
CA VAL A 2 10.42 -2.73 10.14
C VAL A 2 9.31 -3.34 9.29
N SER A 3 9.35 -4.65 9.18
CA SER A 3 8.30 -5.48 8.60
C SER A 3 7.25 -5.81 9.66
N LEU A 4 5.98 -5.60 9.31
CA LEU A 4 4.85 -5.66 10.23
C LEU A 4 3.78 -6.62 9.77
N PHE A 5 3.35 -7.51 10.66
CA PHE A 5 2.22 -8.40 10.44
C PHE A 5 1.10 -8.06 11.41
N LEU A 6 -0.08 -7.81 10.87
CA LEU A 6 -1.23 -7.31 11.60
C LEU A 6 -2.44 -8.19 11.36
N LYS A 7 -3.27 -8.35 12.38
CA LYS A 7 -4.59 -8.97 12.25
C LYS A 7 -5.69 -7.89 12.29
N ILE A 8 -6.38 -7.69 11.18
CA ILE A 8 -7.48 -6.73 11.08
C ILE A 8 -8.80 -7.48 11.24
N LYS A 9 -9.63 -7.06 12.20
CA LYS A 9 -10.86 -7.77 12.55
C LYS A 9 -11.89 -7.68 11.42
N SER A 10 -12.50 -8.80 11.06
CA SER A 10 -13.66 -8.83 10.16
C SER A 10 -14.87 -8.18 10.82
N ALA A 11 -15.63 -7.40 10.05
CA ALA A 11 -16.90 -6.83 10.51
C ALA A 11 -18.04 -7.85 10.41
N ASP A 12 -17.93 -8.82 9.50
CA ASP A 12 -19.01 -9.74 9.14
C ASP A 12 -18.89 -11.10 9.85
N MET A 13 -17.67 -11.50 10.24
CA MET A 13 -17.41 -12.79 10.86
C MET A 13 -16.89 -12.65 12.29
N LYS A 14 -17.49 -13.42 13.21
CA LYS A 14 -17.10 -13.44 14.61
C LYS A 14 -15.71 -14.07 14.79
N ASP A 15 -14.87 -13.40 15.58
CA ASP A 15 -13.52 -13.84 15.95
C ASP A 15 -12.61 -14.16 14.75
N THR A 16 -12.92 -13.57 13.58
CA THR A 16 -12.15 -13.72 12.34
C THR A 16 -11.37 -12.46 12.01
N TYR A 17 -10.13 -12.63 11.54
CA TYR A 17 -9.22 -11.56 11.21
C TYR A 17 -8.54 -11.77 9.85
N PHE A 18 -8.36 -10.68 9.11
CA PHE A 18 -7.55 -10.62 7.90
C PHE A 18 -6.11 -10.32 8.27
N ILE A 19 -5.18 -11.18 7.86
CA ILE A 19 -3.76 -10.97 8.14
C ILE A 19 -3.16 -10.17 7.01
N ILE A 20 -2.63 -9.00 7.33
CA ILE A 20 -1.94 -8.15 6.36
C ILE A 20 -0.47 -8.00 6.72
N TRP A 21 0.33 -7.64 5.72
CA TRP A 21 1.74 -7.32 5.86
C TRP A 21 2.04 -5.92 5.33
N THR A 22 2.93 -5.18 6.00
CA THR A 22 3.44 -3.89 5.53
C THR A 22 4.85 -3.62 6.05
N THR A 23 5.61 -2.82 5.30
CA THR A 23 6.91 -2.26 5.73
C THR A 23 6.81 -0.77 6.08
N THR A 24 5.61 -0.16 5.97
CA THR A 24 5.38 1.27 6.18
C THR A 24 4.30 1.53 7.24
N PRO A 25 4.58 1.37 8.55
CA PRO A 25 3.55 1.52 9.58
C PRO A 25 2.80 2.86 9.54
N TRP A 26 3.48 3.94 9.17
CA TRP A 26 2.90 5.28 9.03
C TRP A 26 1.73 5.35 8.01
N THR A 27 1.71 4.52 6.98
CA THR A 27 0.61 4.53 6.00
C THR A 27 -0.67 3.88 6.53
N LEU A 28 -0.59 3.10 7.62
CA LEU A 28 -1.77 2.48 8.27
C LEU A 28 -2.77 3.50 8.81
N VAL A 29 -2.32 4.72 9.12
CA VAL A 29 -3.21 5.84 9.50
C VAL A 29 -4.20 6.15 8.38
N ALA A 30 -3.76 5.97 7.13
CA ALA A 30 -4.50 6.26 5.91
C ALA A 30 -4.92 4.97 5.17
N ASN A 31 -5.00 3.83 5.87
CA ASN A 31 -5.50 2.62 5.24
C ASN A 31 -7.01 2.76 4.94
N GLU A 32 -7.40 2.46 3.70
CA GLU A 32 -8.78 2.59 3.24
C GLU A 32 -9.35 1.28 2.68
N ALA A 33 -8.52 0.32 2.29
CA ALA A 33 -8.94 -1.02 1.86
C ALA A 33 -7.87 -2.08 2.11
N ILE A 34 -8.21 -3.34 1.85
CA ILE A 34 -7.25 -4.45 1.74
C ILE A 34 -7.33 -5.00 0.33
N MET A 35 -6.21 -5.19 -0.35
CA MET A 35 -6.14 -5.81 -1.67
C MET A 35 -5.88 -7.30 -1.56
N ALA A 36 -6.60 -8.08 -2.36
CA ALA A 36 -6.40 -9.50 -2.59
C ALA A 36 -6.19 -9.77 -4.09
N ASN A 37 -5.43 -10.82 -4.43
CA ASN A 37 -5.29 -11.26 -5.80
C ASN A 37 -6.48 -12.18 -6.16
N PRO A 38 -7.28 -11.87 -7.20
CA PRO A 38 -8.49 -12.64 -7.56
C PRO A 38 -8.23 -14.13 -7.84
N TYR A 39 -7.02 -14.48 -8.31
CA TYR A 39 -6.66 -15.84 -8.71
C TYR A 39 -5.87 -16.60 -7.65
N ALA A 40 -5.50 -15.95 -6.55
CA ALA A 40 -4.76 -16.58 -5.47
C ALA A 40 -5.66 -17.38 -4.53
N GLU A 41 -5.11 -18.43 -3.93
CA GLU A 41 -5.81 -19.24 -2.94
C GLU A 41 -5.58 -18.72 -1.53
N TYR A 42 -6.67 -18.53 -0.80
CA TYR A 42 -6.70 -18.12 0.61
C TYR A 42 -7.33 -19.22 1.45
N ALA A 43 -7.08 -19.18 2.75
CA ALA A 43 -7.78 -20.07 3.67
C ALA A 43 -8.12 -19.35 4.97
N ARG A 44 -9.26 -19.76 5.54
CA ARG A 44 -9.59 -19.49 6.94
C ARG A 44 -8.99 -20.59 7.79
N VAL A 45 -8.09 -20.21 8.70
CA VAL A 45 -7.43 -21.12 9.63
C VAL A 45 -7.86 -20.80 11.05
N LYS A 46 -8.16 -21.82 11.84
CA LYS A 46 -8.34 -21.69 13.29
C LYS A 46 -6.97 -21.77 13.96
N ILE A 47 -6.61 -20.76 14.75
CA ILE A 47 -5.40 -20.76 15.58
C ILE A 47 -5.74 -21.40 16.91
N GLU A 48 -5.19 -22.58 17.20
CA GLU A 48 -5.55 -23.36 18.39
C GLU A 48 -5.18 -22.62 19.69
N ASP A 49 -4.05 -21.91 19.68
CA ASP A 49 -3.50 -21.24 20.85
C ASP A 49 -4.26 -19.95 21.23
N LEU A 50 -5.00 -19.35 20.30
CA LEU A 50 -5.66 -18.05 20.47
C LEU A 50 -7.20 -18.12 20.42
N ASP A 51 -7.76 -19.25 19.98
CA ASP A 51 -9.20 -19.42 19.65
C ASP A 51 -9.72 -18.35 18.67
N GLU A 52 -8.87 -17.96 17.72
CA GLU A 52 -9.18 -17.00 16.65
C GLU A 52 -9.17 -17.67 15.28
N TYR A 53 -9.83 -17.05 14.31
CA TYR A 53 -9.77 -17.44 12.90
C TYR A 53 -8.99 -16.41 12.09
N TRP A 54 -8.00 -16.84 11.33
CA TRP A 54 -7.19 -15.96 10.48
C TRP A 54 -7.44 -16.28 9.01
N ILE A 55 -7.48 -15.24 8.18
CA ILE A 55 -7.59 -15.36 6.72
C ILE A 55 -6.33 -14.75 6.10
N LEU A 56 -5.65 -15.56 5.29
CA LEU A 56 -4.38 -15.26 4.64
C LEU A 56 -4.14 -16.18 3.44
N SER A 57 -3.17 -15.85 2.60
CA SER A 57 -2.75 -16.69 1.47
C SER A 57 -2.30 -18.06 1.95
N LYS A 58 -2.77 -19.13 1.28
CA LYS A 58 -2.36 -20.51 1.59
C LYS A 58 -0.85 -20.70 1.56
N ALA A 59 -0.16 -20.01 0.66
CA ALA A 59 1.29 -20.09 0.52
C ALA A 59 2.04 -19.60 1.78
N SER A 60 1.44 -18.67 2.53
CA SER A 60 2.06 -18.05 3.70
C SER A 60 1.80 -18.78 5.03
N ILE A 61 0.79 -19.67 5.08
CA ILE A 61 0.30 -20.29 6.32
C ILE A 61 1.41 -21.02 7.08
N VAL A 62 2.13 -21.93 6.39
CA VAL A 62 3.15 -22.78 7.04
C VAL A 62 4.29 -21.92 7.57
N HIS A 63 4.81 -21.02 6.73
CA HIS A 63 5.92 -20.14 7.07
C HIS A 63 5.57 -19.21 8.22
N LEU A 64 4.43 -18.52 8.14
CA LEU A 64 4.02 -17.56 9.15
C LEU A 64 3.59 -18.23 10.46
N ILE A 65 2.63 -19.14 10.40
CA ILE A 65 1.93 -19.61 11.61
C ILE A 65 2.77 -20.63 12.35
N SER A 66 3.25 -21.67 11.66
CA SER A 66 4.06 -22.71 12.30
C SER A 66 5.55 -22.36 12.32
N GLY A 67 6.06 -21.64 11.33
CA GLY A 67 7.47 -21.25 11.26
C GLY A 67 7.82 -20.10 12.20
N GLU A 68 7.31 -18.90 11.92
CA GLU A 68 7.65 -17.68 12.67
C GLU A 68 6.97 -17.63 14.05
N LEU A 69 5.69 -18.00 14.12
CA LEU A 69 4.90 -17.86 15.36
C LEU A 69 4.88 -19.12 16.22
N GLY A 70 5.17 -20.29 15.64
CA GLY A 70 5.14 -21.58 16.33
C GLY A 70 3.74 -22.01 16.79
N TYR A 71 2.67 -21.42 16.25
CA TYR A 71 1.30 -21.77 16.58
C TYR A 71 0.82 -23.01 15.84
N LYS A 72 -0.12 -23.71 16.48
CA LYS A 72 -0.86 -24.79 15.82
C LYS A 72 -2.11 -24.23 15.16
N TYR A 73 -2.44 -24.80 14.01
CA TYR A 73 -3.60 -24.37 13.25
C TYR A 73 -4.33 -25.54 12.60
N ALA A 74 -5.62 -25.33 12.35
CA ALA A 74 -6.44 -26.18 11.52
C ALA A 74 -7.05 -25.36 10.38
N ILE A 75 -6.95 -25.82 9.14
CA ILE A 75 -7.66 -25.21 8.02
C ILE A 75 -9.15 -25.54 8.17
N VAL A 76 -9.98 -24.51 8.12
CA VAL A 76 -11.43 -24.60 8.33
C VAL A 76 -12.15 -24.51 7.00
N GLU A 77 -11.71 -23.59 6.14
CA GLU A 77 -12.35 -23.31 4.85
C GLU A 77 -11.32 -22.71 3.88
N ASP A 78 -11.53 -22.98 2.59
CA ASP A 78 -10.71 -22.48 1.50
C ASP A 78 -11.49 -21.45 0.68
N TYR A 79 -10.80 -20.43 0.18
CA TYR A 79 -11.38 -19.40 -0.68
C TYR A 79 -10.47 -19.12 -1.88
N LEU A 80 -11.07 -18.71 -2.99
CA LEU A 80 -10.36 -17.98 -4.03
C LEU A 80 -10.37 -16.49 -3.67
N GLY A 81 -9.37 -15.72 -4.12
CA GLY A 81 -9.32 -14.29 -3.82
C GLY A 81 -10.54 -13.51 -4.29
N GLU A 82 -11.16 -13.92 -5.40
CA GLU A 82 -12.43 -13.36 -5.88
C GLU A 82 -13.55 -13.45 -4.82
N ASP A 83 -13.58 -14.53 -4.03
CA ASP A 83 -14.61 -14.75 -3.00
C ASP A 83 -14.52 -13.74 -1.86
N LEU A 84 -13.33 -13.16 -1.63
CA LEU A 84 -13.07 -12.20 -0.55
C LEU A 84 -13.60 -10.80 -0.88
N LYS A 85 -13.89 -10.51 -2.15
CA LYS A 85 -14.27 -9.18 -2.62
C LYS A 85 -15.47 -8.63 -1.84
N GLY A 86 -15.33 -7.40 -1.35
CA GLY A 86 -16.38 -6.68 -0.63
C GLY A 86 -16.56 -7.09 0.84
N TRP A 87 -15.79 -8.05 1.35
CA TRP A 87 -15.83 -8.40 2.77
C TRP A 87 -15.35 -7.22 3.61
N LYS A 88 -16.08 -6.93 4.69
CA LYS A 88 -15.84 -5.74 5.51
C LYS A 88 -14.91 -6.04 6.66
N TYR A 89 -14.11 -5.05 7.01
CA TYR A 89 -13.24 -5.09 8.16
C TYR A 89 -13.39 -3.87 9.05
N ILE A 90 -12.93 -3.99 10.29
CA ILE A 90 -12.90 -2.91 11.26
C ILE A 90 -11.48 -2.35 11.25
N HIS A 91 -11.32 -1.13 10.77
CA HIS A 91 -10.02 -0.49 10.67
C HIS A 91 -9.33 -0.39 12.05
N PRO A 92 -8.04 -0.78 12.17
CA PRO A 92 -7.40 -0.99 13.47
C PRO A 92 -7.24 0.29 14.31
N LEU A 93 -7.13 1.45 13.64
CA LEU A 93 -6.95 2.76 14.27
C LEU A 93 -8.22 3.64 14.26
N LEU A 94 -9.42 3.05 14.23
CA LEU A 94 -10.69 3.80 14.16
C LEU A 94 -10.93 4.77 15.33
N ASP A 95 -10.36 4.51 16.49
CA ASP A 95 -10.53 5.34 17.68
C ASP A 95 -9.50 6.47 17.71
N GLU A 96 -8.30 6.19 17.21
CA GLU A 96 -7.14 7.08 17.16
C GLU A 96 -7.21 8.04 15.97
N VAL A 97 -7.86 7.63 14.88
CA VAL A 97 -8.07 8.41 13.65
C VAL A 97 -9.57 8.49 13.35
N PRO A 98 -10.34 9.35 14.06
CA PRO A 98 -11.80 9.39 13.92
C PRO A 98 -12.28 9.71 12.50
N TYR A 99 -11.47 10.39 11.69
CA TYR A 99 -11.78 10.72 10.30
C TYR A 99 -12.01 9.48 9.43
N GLN A 100 -11.43 8.33 9.79
CA GLN A 100 -11.68 7.04 9.15
C GLN A 100 -13.18 6.67 9.15
N LYS A 101 -13.93 7.07 10.19
CA LYS A 101 -15.39 6.85 10.25
C LYS A 101 -16.16 7.71 9.23
N GLU A 102 -15.63 8.87 8.87
CA GLU A 102 -16.24 9.73 7.85
C GLU A 102 -15.93 9.21 6.44
N LEU A 103 -14.72 8.68 6.21
CA LEU A 103 -14.37 8.02 4.94
C LEU A 103 -15.29 6.83 4.64
N GLY A 104 -15.57 6.00 5.64
CA GLY A 104 -16.52 4.88 5.52
C GLY A 104 -17.96 5.28 5.15
N LYS A 105 -18.33 6.55 5.28
CA LYS A 105 -19.63 7.08 4.82
C LYS A 105 -19.59 7.63 3.40
N GLN A 106 -18.41 7.97 2.88
CA GLN A 106 -18.26 8.55 1.55
C GLN A 106 -18.33 7.50 0.45
N SER A 107 -17.90 6.28 0.74
CA SER A 107 -17.96 5.16 -0.21
C SER A 107 -18.14 3.83 0.51
N GLU A 108 -18.97 2.96 -0.07
CA GLU A 108 -19.22 1.61 0.46
C GLU A 108 -18.02 0.67 0.32
N THR A 109 -17.04 1.03 -0.52
CA THR A 109 -15.82 0.25 -0.74
C THR A 109 -14.71 0.55 0.27
N VAL A 110 -14.86 1.61 1.07
CA VAL A 110 -13.94 1.88 2.19
C VAL A 110 -14.10 0.82 3.28
N HIS A 111 -12.97 0.38 3.83
CA HIS A 111 -12.84 -0.70 4.80
C HIS A 111 -13.39 -2.04 4.31
N THR A 112 -13.18 -2.30 3.01
CA THR A 112 -13.49 -3.58 2.38
C THR A 112 -12.28 -4.23 1.73
N ILE A 113 -12.41 -5.50 1.37
CA ILE A 113 -11.44 -6.16 0.49
C ILE A 113 -11.76 -5.83 -0.97
N ILE A 114 -10.77 -5.32 -1.69
CA ILE A 114 -10.80 -5.06 -3.12
C ILE A 114 -9.83 -6.00 -3.84
N LEU A 115 -9.96 -6.11 -5.16
CA LEU A 115 -9.17 -7.04 -5.95
C LEU A 115 -8.11 -6.30 -6.76
N SER A 116 -6.91 -6.86 -6.79
CA SER A 116 -5.83 -6.45 -7.69
C SER A 116 -4.98 -7.65 -8.07
N GLU A 117 -5.01 -8.03 -9.35
CA GLU A 117 -4.13 -9.08 -9.90
C GLU A 117 -2.69 -8.58 -10.01
N GLU A 118 -2.52 -7.34 -10.47
CA GLU A 118 -1.22 -6.77 -10.84
C GLU A 118 -0.35 -6.41 -9.64
N TYR A 119 -0.98 -5.99 -8.52
CA TYR A 119 -0.27 -5.41 -7.38
C TYR A 119 -0.27 -6.28 -6.12
N VAL A 120 -0.93 -7.45 -6.16
CA VAL A 120 -0.89 -8.41 -5.05
C VAL A 120 -0.25 -9.71 -5.51
N SER A 121 0.93 -9.98 -4.97
CA SER A 121 1.61 -11.26 -5.13
C SER A 121 1.22 -12.23 -4.02
N ALA A 122 0.70 -13.40 -4.38
CA ALA A 122 0.32 -14.44 -3.41
C ALA A 122 1.53 -15.07 -2.71
N SER A 123 2.72 -14.95 -3.30
CA SER A 123 3.97 -15.51 -2.79
C SER A 123 4.77 -14.55 -1.91
N GLU A 124 4.40 -13.27 -1.87
CA GLU A 124 5.05 -12.26 -1.04
C GLU A 124 4.18 -11.89 0.16
N GLY A 125 4.80 -11.86 1.35
CA GLY A 125 4.11 -11.59 2.61
C GLY A 125 3.02 -12.62 2.91
N VAL A 126 1.78 -12.15 3.02
CA VAL A 126 0.60 -12.94 3.43
C VAL A 126 -0.53 -12.92 2.39
N GLY A 127 -0.26 -12.38 1.21
CA GLY A 127 -1.22 -12.26 0.10
C GLY A 127 -2.40 -11.31 0.31
N LEU A 128 -2.48 -10.63 1.47
CA LEU A 128 -3.39 -9.50 1.68
C LEU A 128 -2.56 -8.26 1.98
N VAL A 129 -2.76 -7.23 1.17
CA VAL A 129 -1.96 -5.99 1.20
C VAL A 129 -2.87 -4.86 1.64
N HIS A 130 -2.48 -4.09 2.66
CA HIS A 130 -3.25 -2.90 3.01
C HIS A 130 -3.10 -1.86 1.88
N SER A 131 -4.16 -1.12 1.58
CA SER A 131 -4.14 -0.08 0.56
C SER A 131 -4.41 1.28 1.18
N ALA A 132 -3.58 2.25 0.83
CA ALA A 132 -3.69 3.66 1.22
C ALA A 132 -3.55 4.53 -0.05
N PRO A 133 -4.65 4.79 -0.79
CA PRO A 133 -4.65 5.53 -2.05
C PRO A 133 -3.91 6.88 -2.03
N GLY A 134 -3.84 7.56 -0.87
CA GLY A 134 -3.06 8.79 -0.72
C GLY A 134 -1.53 8.64 -0.71
N HIS A 135 -1.02 7.41 -0.59
CA HIS A 135 0.39 7.13 -0.24
C HIS A 135 1.04 6.00 -1.06
N GLY A 136 0.42 5.54 -2.14
CA GLY A 136 0.99 4.57 -3.07
C GLY A 136 0.45 4.80 -4.49
N PRO A 137 1.28 4.81 -5.54
CA PRO A 137 0.80 4.90 -6.92
C PRO A 137 -0.15 3.74 -7.28
N GLU A 138 0.21 2.51 -6.90
CA GLU A 138 -0.57 1.30 -7.14
C GLU A 138 -1.89 1.35 -6.36
N ASP A 139 -1.83 1.77 -5.09
CA ASP A 139 -3.00 2.00 -4.24
C ASP A 139 -3.94 3.06 -4.82
N PHE A 140 -3.37 4.13 -5.39
CA PHE A 140 -4.13 5.21 -6.00
C PHE A 140 -4.90 4.71 -7.23
N GLU A 141 -4.24 3.96 -8.12
CA GLU A 141 -4.87 3.40 -9.33
C GLU A 141 -6.03 2.46 -8.97
N VAL A 142 -5.79 1.49 -8.09
CA VAL A 142 -6.82 0.52 -7.67
C VAL A 142 -7.92 1.20 -6.86
N GLY A 143 -7.56 2.11 -5.94
CA GLY A 143 -8.49 2.84 -5.09
C GLY A 143 -9.46 3.69 -5.91
N VAL A 144 -8.94 4.50 -6.85
CA VAL A 144 -9.77 5.33 -7.74
C VAL A 144 -10.68 4.46 -8.61
N ALA A 145 -10.17 3.36 -9.16
CA ALA A 145 -10.99 2.43 -9.96
C ALA A 145 -12.15 1.80 -9.16
N ASN A 146 -12.00 1.67 -7.84
CA ASN A 146 -13.02 1.14 -6.92
C ASN A 146 -13.80 2.24 -6.17
N ASN A 147 -13.75 3.49 -6.64
CA ASN A 147 -14.44 4.64 -6.02
C ASN A 147 -14.08 4.84 -4.52
N ILE A 148 -12.85 4.54 -4.13
CA ILE A 148 -12.34 4.85 -2.80
C ILE A 148 -11.86 6.31 -2.81
N PRO A 149 -12.29 7.15 -1.85
CA PRO A 149 -11.79 8.51 -1.72
C PRO A 149 -10.27 8.50 -1.52
N VAL A 150 -9.58 9.56 -1.93
CA VAL A 150 -8.13 9.65 -1.75
C VAL A 150 -7.85 10.36 -0.43
N PHE A 151 -7.56 9.60 0.62
CA PHE A 151 -7.23 10.17 1.92
C PHE A 151 -5.73 10.40 2.09
N THR A 152 -5.33 11.67 2.28
CA THR A 152 -3.92 12.06 2.45
C THR A 152 -3.76 12.93 3.71
N PRO A 153 -3.72 12.32 4.91
CA PRO A 153 -3.63 13.06 6.18
C PRO A 153 -2.22 13.60 6.47
N VAL A 154 -1.42 13.90 5.44
CA VAL A 154 -0.03 14.35 5.56
C VAL A 154 0.11 15.62 4.73
N ASN A 155 0.81 16.63 5.25
CA ASN A 155 1.09 17.87 4.51
C ASN A 155 2.41 17.80 3.73
N ILE A 156 2.74 18.85 2.97
CA ILE A 156 3.93 18.91 2.11
C ILE A 156 5.28 18.74 2.85
N ARG A 157 5.29 18.82 4.19
CA ARG A 157 6.50 18.63 5.03
C ARG A 157 6.62 17.21 5.56
N GLY A 158 5.72 16.30 5.17
CA GLY A 158 5.66 14.94 5.74
C GLY A 158 5.13 14.91 7.17
N ILE A 159 4.38 15.94 7.58
CA ILE A 159 3.80 16.04 8.92
C ILE A 159 2.31 15.75 8.85
N TYR A 160 1.79 14.93 9.77
CA TYR A 160 0.38 14.61 9.84
C TYR A 160 -0.50 15.85 10.10
N THR A 161 -1.64 15.91 9.39
CA THR A 161 -2.68 16.92 9.56
C THR A 161 -3.62 16.55 10.71
N LYS A 162 -4.60 17.42 10.99
CA LYS A 162 -5.68 17.18 11.95
C LYS A 162 -6.48 15.91 11.66
N GLU A 163 -6.55 15.52 10.40
CA GLU A 163 -7.34 14.35 9.98
C GLU A 163 -6.70 13.03 10.46
N ALA A 164 -5.41 13.04 10.81
CA ALA A 164 -4.70 11.91 11.40
C ALA A 164 -5.03 11.65 12.88
N GLY A 165 -5.90 12.47 13.50
CA GLY A 165 -6.29 12.31 14.90
C GLY A 165 -5.11 12.48 15.87
N ILE A 166 -4.84 11.47 16.70
CA ILE A 166 -3.81 11.58 17.76
C ILE A 166 -2.38 11.78 17.23
N TYR A 167 -2.15 11.49 15.95
CA TYR A 167 -0.85 11.63 15.30
C TYR A 167 -0.61 13.03 14.73
N GLU A 168 -1.57 13.96 14.85
CA GLU A 168 -1.46 15.34 14.35
C GLU A 168 -0.12 15.99 14.77
N GLY A 169 0.53 16.65 13.81
CA GLY A 169 1.74 17.43 14.06
C GLY A 169 3.03 16.61 14.14
N LYS A 170 2.96 15.28 14.08
CA LYS A 170 4.13 14.40 14.04
C LYS A 170 4.62 14.18 12.61
N PHE A 171 5.94 14.06 12.46
CA PHE A 171 6.54 13.61 11.20
C PHE A 171 6.25 12.12 11.03
N VAL A 172 5.92 11.70 9.80
CA VAL A 172 5.42 10.34 9.52
C VAL A 172 6.34 9.22 10.03
N PHE A 173 7.66 9.38 9.90
CA PHE A 173 8.61 8.35 10.34
C PHE A 173 8.76 8.31 11.87
N ASP A 174 8.62 9.45 12.55
CA ASP A 174 8.69 9.53 14.01
C ASP A 174 7.44 8.93 14.67
N ALA A 175 6.31 8.94 13.95
CA ALA A 175 5.06 8.34 14.41
C ALA A 175 5.06 6.80 14.36
N ASN A 176 6.01 6.16 13.65
CA ASN A 176 6.03 4.71 13.49
C ASN A 176 6.03 3.99 14.85
N GLU A 177 6.89 4.37 15.78
CA GLU A 177 6.98 3.71 17.09
C GLU A 177 5.66 3.79 17.88
N GLU A 178 4.99 4.94 17.84
CA GLU A 178 3.71 5.15 18.53
C GLU A 178 2.57 4.38 17.88
N ILE A 179 2.54 4.30 16.54
CA ILE A 179 1.60 3.46 15.80
C ILE A 179 1.78 2.00 16.21
N LEU A 180 3.03 1.53 16.29
CA LEU A 180 3.35 0.17 16.73
C LEU A 180 2.91 -0.10 18.16
N GLU A 181 3.15 0.82 19.07
CA GLU A 181 2.74 0.68 20.46
C GLU A 181 1.21 0.64 20.59
N THR A 182 0.50 1.47 19.81
CA THR A 182 -0.96 1.47 19.72
C THR A 182 -1.48 0.12 19.22
N LEU A 183 -0.94 -0.38 18.10
CA LEU A 183 -1.34 -1.67 17.53
C LEU A 183 -1.05 -2.84 18.48
N ARG A 184 0.05 -2.76 19.24
CA ARG A 184 0.39 -3.75 20.28
C ARG A 184 -0.60 -3.70 21.45
N LYS A 185 -0.94 -2.51 21.94
CA LYS A 185 -1.93 -2.33 23.04
C LYS A 185 -3.32 -2.84 22.66
N LYS A 186 -3.71 -2.69 21.38
CA LYS A 186 -4.97 -3.21 20.84
C LYS A 186 -4.93 -4.71 20.54
N GLY A 187 -3.78 -5.35 20.64
CA GLY A 187 -3.58 -6.76 20.30
C GLY A 187 -3.72 -7.05 18.80
N THR A 188 -3.66 -6.02 17.94
CA THR A 188 -3.73 -6.14 16.46
C THR A 188 -2.38 -6.54 15.87
N LEU A 189 -1.28 -6.19 16.54
CA LEU A 189 0.07 -6.56 16.13
C LEU A 189 0.35 -8.03 16.42
N ILE A 190 0.65 -8.81 15.38
CA ILE A 190 1.02 -10.23 15.52
C ILE A 190 2.51 -10.32 15.86
N PHE A 191 3.36 -9.84 14.97
CA PHE A 191 4.80 -9.76 15.21
C PHE A 191 5.46 -8.73 14.29
N THR A 192 6.72 -8.45 14.57
CA THR A 192 7.56 -7.52 13.82
C THR A 192 8.88 -8.20 13.49
N SER A 193 9.40 -7.97 12.29
CA SER A 193 10.75 -8.38 11.91
C SER A 193 11.50 -7.22 11.26
N GLU A 194 12.83 -7.32 11.18
CA GLU A 194 13.63 -6.35 10.42
C GLU A 194 13.84 -6.87 9.00
N VAL A 195 13.73 -5.97 8.03
CA VAL A 195 13.99 -6.27 6.62
C VAL A 195 14.93 -5.24 6.01
N GLU A 196 15.97 -5.72 5.33
CA GLU A 196 16.87 -4.90 4.53
C GLU A 196 16.40 -4.95 3.08
N HIS A 197 16.09 -3.78 2.52
CA HIS A 197 15.62 -3.62 1.14
C HIS A 197 15.97 -2.23 0.62
N GLU A 198 15.88 -2.05 -0.69
CA GLU A 198 16.12 -0.75 -1.32
C GLU A 198 14.96 0.21 -1.06
N TYR A 199 15.26 1.42 -0.60
CA TYR A 199 14.25 2.46 -0.35
C TYR A 199 14.57 3.72 -1.14
N ALA A 200 13.53 4.39 -1.65
CA ALA A 200 13.69 5.60 -2.43
C ALA A 200 14.15 6.79 -1.55
N HIS A 201 15.27 7.40 -1.95
CA HIS A 201 15.81 8.59 -1.29
C HIS A 201 15.86 9.77 -2.25
N CYS A 202 15.77 10.99 -1.71
CA CYS A 202 15.89 12.20 -2.50
C CYS A 202 17.30 12.27 -3.08
N TRP A 203 17.41 12.24 -4.41
CA TRP A 203 18.69 12.34 -5.15
C TRP A 203 19.55 13.58 -4.84
N ARG A 204 19.01 14.57 -4.10
CA ARG A 204 19.70 15.82 -3.76
C ARG A 204 20.11 15.94 -2.29
N CYS A 205 19.29 15.45 -1.37
CA CYS A 205 19.51 15.62 0.07
C CYS A 205 19.42 14.31 0.87
N ASP A 206 19.32 13.17 0.19
CA ASP A 206 19.33 11.82 0.75
C ASP A 206 18.26 11.54 1.80
N SER A 207 17.24 12.40 1.91
CA SER A 207 16.10 12.15 2.78
C SER A 207 15.23 11.03 2.21
N LYS A 208 14.73 10.13 3.06
CA LYS A 208 13.73 9.13 2.68
C LYS A 208 12.51 9.80 2.02
N LEU A 209 12.12 9.31 0.85
CA LEU A 209 10.95 9.82 0.14
C LEU A 209 9.68 9.16 0.65
N ILE A 210 8.57 9.88 0.58
CA ILE A 210 7.23 9.35 0.79
C ILE A 210 6.38 9.66 -0.43
N TYR A 211 5.43 8.79 -0.73
CA TYR A 211 4.40 9.08 -1.72
C TYR A 211 3.28 9.88 -1.07
N GLN A 212 2.81 10.88 -1.81
CA GLN A 212 1.73 11.76 -1.39
C GLN A 212 0.91 12.15 -2.62
N ALA A 213 -0.36 11.79 -2.62
CA ALA A 213 -1.29 12.20 -3.65
C ALA A 213 -1.49 13.72 -3.58
N THR A 214 -1.20 14.40 -4.68
CA THR A 214 -1.32 15.87 -4.81
C THR A 214 -1.73 16.23 -6.22
N ASN A 215 -2.36 17.40 -6.39
CA ASN A 215 -2.65 17.93 -7.71
C ASN A 215 -1.34 18.35 -8.39
N GLN A 216 -1.04 17.72 -9.53
CA GLN A 216 0.17 17.96 -10.31
C GLN A 216 -0.17 18.05 -11.80
N TRP A 217 0.70 18.71 -12.56
CA TRP A 217 0.66 18.79 -14.02
C TRP A 217 1.56 17.72 -14.61
N PHE A 218 1.03 17.00 -15.59
CA PHE A 218 1.71 15.90 -16.27
C PHE A 218 1.76 16.16 -17.77
N PHE A 219 2.84 15.71 -18.40
CA PHE A 219 2.82 15.42 -19.83
C PHE A 219 2.35 13.99 -20.04
N LYS A 220 1.45 13.80 -21.03
CA LYS A 220 0.89 12.49 -21.41
C LYS A 220 1.91 11.64 -22.18
N THR A 221 3.05 11.37 -21.58
CA THR A 221 4.20 10.71 -22.20
C THR A 221 3.96 9.23 -22.49
N GLU A 222 3.06 8.57 -21.75
CA GLU A 222 2.70 7.16 -22.02
C GLU A 222 2.18 6.97 -23.45
N SER A 223 1.39 7.93 -23.93
CA SER A 223 0.84 7.90 -25.29
C SER A 223 1.89 7.99 -26.40
N LEU A 224 3.11 8.42 -26.07
CA LEU A 224 4.22 8.60 -27.01
C LEU A 224 5.19 7.40 -27.00
N VAL A 225 5.02 6.42 -26.11
CA VAL A 225 5.96 5.28 -25.98
C VAL A 225 6.21 4.56 -27.32
N PRO A 226 5.20 4.25 -28.16
CA PRO A 226 5.44 3.61 -29.45
C PRO A 226 6.36 4.43 -30.38
N GLU A 227 6.14 5.73 -30.46
CA GLU A 227 6.94 6.65 -31.30
C GLU A 227 8.36 6.82 -30.73
N LEU A 228 8.50 6.94 -29.41
CA LEU A 228 9.81 7.04 -28.75
C LEU A 228 10.66 5.79 -28.97
N LEU A 229 10.05 4.60 -28.96
CA LEU A 229 10.75 3.35 -29.23
C LEU A 229 11.21 3.24 -30.69
N GLU A 230 10.37 3.66 -31.63
CA GLU A 230 10.73 3.76 -33.05
C GLU A 230 11.93 4.71 -33.23
N LYS A 231 11.83 5.93 -32.69
CA LYS A 231 12.91 6.92 -32.79
C LYS A 231 14.18 6.49 -32.10
N ASN A 232 14.10 5.78 -30.96
CA ASN A 232 15.27 5.23 -30.30
C ASN A 232 16.04 4.25 -31.19
N SER A 233 15.36 3.50 -32.06
CA SER A 233 16.00 2.56 -32.99
C SER A 233 16.76 3.24 -34.14
N GLU A 234 16.42 4.49 -34.45
CA GLU A 234 17.12 5.31 -35.45
C GLU A 234 18.43 5.92 -34.91
N ILE A 235 18.61 5.93 -33.58
CA ILE A 235 19.76 6.55 -32.92
C ILE A 235 20.96 5.60 -32.95
N TYR A 236 22.12 6.11 -33.34
CA TYR A 236 23.39 5.40 -33.19
C TYR A 236 23.93 5.53 -31.76
N TRP A 237 23.82 4.47 -30.98
CA TRP A 237 24.26 4.44 -29.58
C TRP A 237 25.69 3.90 -29.45
N VAL A 238 26.50 4.58 -28.62
CA VAL A 238 27.81 4.09 -28.21
C VAL A 238 27.88 4.08 -26.67
N PRO A 239 27.93 2.90 -26.03
CA PRO A 239 27.87 1.56 -26.61
C PRO A 239 26.45 1.15 -27.02
N ASP A 240 26.33 0.23 -27.98
CA ASP A 240 25.06 -0.23 -28.58
C ASP A 240 24.03 -0.69 -27.54
N TRP A 241 24.47 -1.47 -26.55
CA TRP A 241 23.60 -2.02 -25.51
C TRP A 241 22.93 -0.93 -24.65
N ALA A 242 23.50 0.27 -24.56
CA ALA A 242 22.91 1.35 -23.78
C ALA A 242 21.56 1.77 -24.38
N GLY A 243 21.48 1.90 -25.71
CA GLY A 243 20.25 2.26 -26.40
C GLY A 243 19.31 1.08 -26.59
N ASN A 244 19.84 -0.02 -27.13
CA ASN A 244 19.04 -1.16 -27.57
C ASN A 244 18.47 -1.98 -26.40
N ARG A 245 19.12 -1.93 -25.23
CA ARG A 245 18.68 -2.65 -24.04
C ARG A 245 18.19 -1.71 -22.95
N TRP A 246 19.07 -0.85 -22.43
CA TRP A 246 18.75 -0.08 -21.21
C TRP A 246 17.73 1.04 -21.49
N PHE A 247 18.02 1.91 -22.45
CA PHE A 247 17.13 3.02 -22.78
C PHE A 247 15.81 2.51 -23.36
N LYS A 248 15.85 1.48 -24.22
CA LYS A 248 14.64 0.79 -24.71
C LYS A 248 13.79 0.26 -23.56
N SER A 249 14.38 -0.45 -22.59
CA SER A 249 13.66 -0.98 -21.43
C SER A 249 13.02 0.13 -20.61
N TRP A 250 13.73 1.24 -20.41
CA TRP A 250 13.22 2.40 -19.69
C TRP A 250 12.07 3.09 -20.44
N LEU A 251 12.20 3.27 -21.77
CA LEU A 251 11.13 3.83 -22.61
C LEU A 251 9.86 2.98 -22.58
N SER A 252 10.01 1.65 -22.59
CA SER A 252 8.88 0.72 -22.54
C SER A 252 8.10 0.75 -21.23
N SER A 253 8.71 1.22 -20.13
CA SER A 253 8.07 1.36 -18.81
C SER A 253 7.80 2.82 -18.43
N LEU A 254 7.83 3.75 -19.40
CA LEU A 254 7.54 5.15 -19.13
C LEU A 254 6.11 5.31 -18.64
N LYS A 255 5.97 6.13 -17.59
CA LYS A 255 4.70 6.64 -17.10
C LYS A 255 4.55 8.12 -17.44
N ASP A 256 3.37 8.68 -17.22
CA ASP A 256 3.13 10.10 -17.45
C ASP A 256 4.08 10.98 -16.62
N TRP A 257 4.71 11.94 -17.28
CA TRP A 257 5.79 12.71 -16.67
C TRP A 257 5.25 13.88 -15.86
N CYS A 258 5.37 13.80 -14.53
CA CYS A 258 5.09 14.92 -13.63
C CYS A 258 6.08 16.07 -13.85
N ILE A 259 5.59 17.22 -14.33
CA ILE A 259 6.39 18.41 -14.67
C ILE A 259 6.27 19.55 -13.66
N SER A 260 5.19 19.60 -12.88
CA SER A 260 5.03 20.65 -11.87
C SER A 260 5.90 20.39 -10.66
N ARG A 261 6.45 21.47 -10.09
CA ARG A 261 7.20 21.43 -8.83
C ARG A 261 6.74 22.61 -7.98
N GLN A 262 6.42 22.36 -6.71
CA GLN A 262 6.06 23.41 -5.75
C GLN A 262 7.34 24.12 -5.25
N ARG A 263 7.97 24.91 -6.12
CA ARG A 263 9.26 25.60 -5.88
C ARG A 263 9.20 27.05 -6.35
N PHE A 264 10.05 27.88 -5.75
CA PHE A 264 10.13 29.32 -6.04
C PHE A 264 11.07 29.66 -7.21
N TRP A 265 12.15 28.89 -7.38
CA TRP A 265 13.14 29.12 -8.44
C TRP A 265 12.94 28.11 -9.57
N GLY A 266 12.56 28.61 -10.75
CA GLY A 266 12.31 27.80 -11.94
C GLY A 266 11.53 28.57 -13.01
N VAL A 267 11.23 27.91 -14.13
CA VAL A 267 10.33 28.46 -15.15
C VAL A 267 8.88 28.23 -14.70
N PRO A 268 8.05 29.27 -14.56
CA PRO A 268 6.64 29.11 -14.20
C PRO A 268 5.88 28.33 -15.28
N LEU A 269 4.88 27.55 -14.87
CA LEU A 269 3.91 26.99 -15.80
C LEU A 269 3.00 28.11 -16.31
N SER A 270 2.97 28.32 -17.62
CA SER A 270 2.15 29.34 -18.29
C SER A 270 0.68 28.93 -18.40
N VAL A 271 0.05 28.63 -17.25
CA VAL A 271 -1.37 28.29 -17.15
C VAL A 271 -2.08 29.39 -16.36
N TRP A 272 -3.13 29.96 -16.95
CA TRP A 272 -4.05 30.88 -16.28
C TRP A 272 -5.39 30.15 -16.08
N ILE A 273 -5.87 30.06 -14.85
CA ILE A 273 -7.09 29.34 -14.43
C ILE A 273 -8.10 30.36 -13.88
#